data_AF-A0A060CMI0-F1
#
_entry.id   AF-A0A060CMI0-F1
#
_cell.length_a   1.000
_cell.length_b   1.000
_cell.length_c   1.000
_cell.angle_alpha   90.00
_cell.angle_beta   90.00
_cell.angle_gamma   90.00
#
_symmetry.space_group_name_H-M   'P 1'
#
loop_
_entity.id
_entity.type
_entity.pdbx_description
1 polymer ?
#
loop_
_entity_poly.entity_id
_entity_poly.type
_entity_poly.pdbx_seq_one_letter_code
_entity_poly.pdbx_strand_id
1 'polypeptide(L)'
;MNSLKPLDADVVVVDTGSNAETKKVVEKNGGRYFTFEWCDDFSKARNYSIEQAKFDDVLIIDSDEWLAEDELERNKEIFAA
;
A
#
# COMPACT_ATOMS: atom_id res chain seq x y z
N MET A 1 4.86 -3.58 -5.83
CA MET A 1 5.79 -2.65 -5.15
C MET A 1 6.73 -1.90 -6.09
N ASN A 2 7.28 -2.50 -7.16
CA ASN A 2 8.20 -1.79 -8.06
C ASN A 2 7.60 -0.52 -8.70
N SER A 3 6.34 -0.56 -9.13
CA SER A 3 5.63 0.60 -9.70
C SER A 3 5.47 1.76 -8.72
N LEU A 4 5.57 1.52 -7.41
CA LEU A 4 5.42 2.53 -6.35
C LEU A 4 6.77 3.15 -5.95
N LYS A 5 7.90 2.56 -6.36
CA LYS A 5 9.24 3.06 -6.01
C LYS A 5 9.48 4.54 -6.31
N PRO A 6 8.99 5.10 -7.43
CA PRO A 6 9.23 6.52 -7.72
C PRO A 6 8.55 7.50 -6.75
N LEU A 7 7.54 7.05 -5.98
CA LEU A 7 6.85 7.88 -4.99
C LEU A 7 7.68 8.10 -3.71
N ASP A 8 8.72 7.30 -3.47
CA ASP A 8 9.47 7.28 -2.20
C ASP A 8 8.57 7.20 -0.94
N ALA A 9 7.43 6.52 -1.08
CA ALA A 9 6.40 6.45 -0.05
C ALA A 9 6.69 5.38 1.01
N ASP A 10 6.20 5.59 2.24
CA ASP A 10 6.12 4.54 3.25
C ASP A 10 5.02 3.54 2.87
N VAL A 11 5.42 2.33 2.47
CA VAL A 11 4.47 1.32 2.02
C VAL A 11 3.99 0.45 3.18
N VAL A 12 2.69 0.49 3.44
CA VAL A 12 1.98 -0.41 4.36
C VAL A 12 1.25 -1.47 3.57
N VAL A 13 1.41 -2.74 3.95
CA VAL A 13 0.58 -3.84 3.45
C VAL A 13 -0.18 -4.46 4.60
N VAL A 14 -1.51 -4.43 4.52
CA VAL A 14 -2.39 -5.17 5.42
C VAL A 14 -2.87 -6.41 4.69
N ASP A 15 -2.48 -7.56 5.21
CA ASP A 15 -2.86 -8.85 4.68
C ASP A 15 -4.09 -9.40 5.42
N THR A 16 -5.12 -9.80 4.67
CA THR A 16 -6.37 -10.33 5.22
C THR A 16 -6.45 -11.86 5.25
N GLY A 17 -5.32 -12.56 5.15
CA GLY A 17 -5.24 -14.02 5.25
C GLY A 17 -4.49 -14.70 4.09
N SER A 18 -3.57 -13.99 3.45
CA SER A 18 -2.72 -14.51 2.38
C SER A 18 -1.45 -15.19 2.90
N ASN A 19 -0.55 -15.51 1.97
CA ASN A 19 0.56 -16.44 2.13
C ASN A 19 1.79 -15.78 2.79
N ALA A 20 2.56 -16.55 3.56
CA ALA A 20 3.86 -16.19 4.12
C ALA A 20 4.87 -15.62 3.10
N GLU A 21 4.73 -15.95 1.81
CA GLU A 21 5.55 -15.36 0.74
C GLU A 21 5.29 -13.87 0.51
N THR A 22 4.04 -13.39 0.69
CA THR A 22 3.70 -11.97 0.55
C THR A 22 4.50 -11.14 1.56
N LYS A 23 4.53 -11.59 2.81
CA LYS A 23 5.31 -10.96 3.88
C LYS A 23 6.78 -10.79 3.50
N LYS A 24 7.41 -11.85 2.97
CA LYS A 24 8.83 -11.80 2.55
C LYS A 24 9.07 -10.77 1.45
N VAL A 25 8.17 -10.69 0.47
CA VAL A 25 8.27 -9.71 -0.63
C VAL A 25 8.17 -8.29 -0.09
N VAL A 26 7.22 -8.04 0.82
CA VAL A 26 7.02 -6.71 1.42
C VAL A 26 8.24 -6.28 2.22
N GLU A 27 8.70 -7.11 3.15
CA GLU A 27 9.86 -6.81 3.99
C GLU A 27 11.13 -6.61 3.16
N LYS A 28 11.36 -7.44 2.12
CA LYS A 28 12.51 -7.30 1.21
C LYS A 28 12.52 -5.97 0.45
N ASN A 29 11.35 -5.38 0.20
CA ASN A 29 11.23 -4.09 -0.48
C ASN A 29 11.09 -2.91 0.50
N GLY A 30 11.36 -3.12 1.80
CA GLY A 30 11.31 -2.07 2.81
C GLY A 30 9.91 -1.65 3.25
N GLY A 31 8.87 -2.38 2.82
CA GLY A 31 7.50 -2.15 3.28
C GLY A 31 7.26 -2.70 4.69
N ARG A 32 6.20 -2.20 5.33
CA ARG A 32 5.73 -2.68 6.63
C ARG A 32 4.55 -3.62 6.43
N TYR A 33 4.63 -4.80 7.03
CA TYR A 33 3.62 -5.84 6.88
C TYR A 33 2.80 -6.00 8.16
N PHE A 34 1.47 -5.97 8.02
CA PHE A 34 0.52 -6.19 9.07
C PHE A 34 -0.51 -7.24 8.65
N THR A 35 -1.15 -7.86 9.62
CA THR A 35 -2.24 -8.82 9.40
C THR A 35 -3.54 -8.29 9.98
N PHE A 36 -4.64 -8.54 9.29
CA PHE A 36 -5.99 -8.26 9.75
C PHE A 36 -6.86 -9.50 9.48
N GLU A 37 -7.60 -9.99 10.46
CA GLU A 37 -8.45 -11.17 10.23
C GLU A 37 -9.64 -10.79 9.33
N TRP A 38 -9.79 -11.48 8.19
CA TRP A 38 -10.90 -11.22 7.28
C TRP A 38 -12.26 -11.42 7.99
N CYS A 39 -13.13 -10.43 7.88
CA CYS A 39 -14.42 -10.39 8.54
C CYS A 39 -15.58 -9.99 7.62
N ASP A 40 -15.47 -10.29 6.32
CA ASP A 40 -16.44 -9.93 5.28
C ASP A 40 -16.72 -8.42 5.15
N ASP A 41 -15.75 -7.59 5.52
CA ASP A 41 -15.85 -6.12 5.53
C ASP A 41 -14.55 -5.47 5.02
N PHE A 42 -14.57 -5.05 3.75
CA PHE A 42 -13.45 -4.36 3.12
C PHE A 42 -13.13 -3.02 3.79
N SER A 43 -14.15 -2.31 4.27
CA SER A 43 -13.97 -1.01 4.90
C SER A 43 -13.19 -1.14 6.21
N LYS A 44 -13.44 -2.19 7.00
CA LYS A 44 -12.65 -2.45 8.22
C LYS A 44 -11.19 -2.74 7.92
N ALA A 45 -10.89 -3.60 6.95
CA ALA A 45 -9.51 -3.91 6.56
C ALA A 45 -8.77 -2.66 6.04
N ARG A 46 -9.45 -1.83 5.23
CA ARG A 46 -8.91 -0.56 4.72
C ARG A 46 -8.72 0.47 5.83
N ASN A 47 -9.67 0.61 6.75
CA ASN A 47 -9.53 1.55 7.86
C ASN A 47 -8.36 1.16 8.77
N TYR A 48 -8.17 -0.13 9.02
CA TYR A 48 -7.01 -0.61 9.74
C TYR A 48 -5.68 -0.31 9.01
N SER A 49 -5.64 -0.36 7.67
CA SER A 49 -4.44 0.02 6.92
C SER A 49 -4.13 1.52 7.02
N ILE A 50 -5.18 2.36 7.01
CA ILE A 50 -5.06 3.81 7.22
C ILE A 50 -4.54 4.10 8.63
N GLU A 51 -5.00 3.39 9.66
CA GLU A 51 -4.49 3.55 11.04
C GLU A 51 -2.99 3.23 11.18
N GLN A 52 -2.43 2.42 10.27
CA GLN A 52 -0.99 2.13 10.25
C GLN A 52 -0.18 3.17 9.47
N ALA A 53 -0.80 4.07 8.71
CA ALA A 53 -0.12 5.08 7.93
C ALA A 53 0.64 6.07 8.83
N LYS A 54 1.79 6.56 8.36
CA LYS A 54 2.60 7.55 9.09
C LYS A 54 2.29 9.00 8.73
N PHE A 55 1.65 9.20 7.59
CA PHE A 55 1.42 10.49 6.98
C PHE A 55 -0.08 10.75 6.85
N ASP A 56 -0.45 12.02 6.75
CA ASP A 56 -1.85 12.44 6.64
C ASP A 56 -2.45 12.09 5.27
N ASP A 57 -1.63 12.14 4.20
CA ASP A 57 -2.02 11.75 2.85
C ASP A 57 -1.75 10.26 2.62
N VAL A 58 -2.80 9.55 2.20
CA VAL A 58 -2.77 8.09 2.00
C VAL A 58 -3.27 7.72 0.61
N LEU A 59 -2.39 7.12 -0.20
CA LEU A 59 -2.77 6.45 -1.43
C LEU A 59 -3.14 5.00 -1.12
N ILE A 60 -4.38 4.61 -1.40
CA ILE A 60 -4.84 3.22 -1.33
C ILE A 60 -4.74 2.60 -2.72
N ILE A 61 -4.12 1.43 -2.80
CA ILE A 61 -3.97 0.64 -4.03
C ILE A 61 -4.29 -0.82 -3.72
N ASP A 62 -5.07 -1.47 -4.58
CA ASP A 62 -5.35 -2.90 -4.43
C ASP A 62 -4.14 -3.74 -4.85
N SER A 63 -4.06 -4.99 -4.37
CA SER A 63 -2.87 -5.84 -4.57
C SER A 63 -2.61 -6.25 -6.03
N ASP A 64 -3.62 -6.12 -6.89
CA ASP A 64 -3.61 -6.41 -8.31
C ASP A 64 -3.54 -5.15 -9.20
N GLU A 65 -3.35 -3.98 -8.59
CA GLU A 65 -3.18 -2.71 -9.28
C GLU A 65 -1.70 -2.25 -9.33
N TRP A 66 -1.40 -1.36 -10.27
CA TRP A 66 -0.09 -0.73 -10.39
C TRP A 66 -0.20 0.71 -10.88
N LEU A 67 0.69 1.57 -10.39
CA LEU A 67 0.86 2.92 -10.93
C LEU A 67 1.43 2.83 -12.34
N ALA A 68 0.76 3.43 -13.33
CA ALA A 68 1.30 3.51 -14.68
C ALA A 68 2.44 4.53 -14.73
N GLU A 69 3.41 4.30 -15.62
CA GLU A 69 4.68 5.06 -15.66
C GLU A 69 4.48 6.57 -15.83
N ASP A 70 3.43 6.99 -16.52
CA ASP A 70 3.13 8.38 -16.82
C ASP A 70 2.11 9.03 -15.87
N GLU A 71 1.55 8.29 -14.89
CA GLU A 71 0.59 8.87 -13.94
C GLU A 71 1.22 9.87 -12.97
N LEU A 72 2.50 9.70 -12.64
CA LEU A 72 3.23 10.64 -11.79
C LEU A 72 3.36 12.01 -12.44
N GLU A 73 3.75 12.04 -13.72
CA GLU A 73 3.87 13.32 -14.44
C GLU A 73 2.49 13.94 -14.68
N ARG A 74 1.49 13.13 -15.04
CA ARG A 74 0.12 13.60 -15.26
C ARG A 74 -0.49 14.23 -14.00
N ASN A 75 -0.18 13.69 -12.83
CA ASN A 75 -0.78 14.09 -11.56
C ASN A 75 0.26 14.66 -10.58
N LYS A 76 1.34 15.27 -11.08
CA LYS A 76 2.43 15.76 -10.23
C LYS A 76 1.99 16.72 -9.13
N GLU A 77 0.96 17.52 -9.37
CA GLU A 77 0.40 18.43 -8.37
C GLU A 77 -0.21 17.68 -7.17
N ILE A 78 -0.67 16.44 -7.36
CA ILE A 78 -1.20 15.57 -6.30
C ILE A 78 -0.05 14.88 -5.54
N PHE A 79 1.04 14.53 -6.23
CA PHE A 79 2.16 13.77 -5.67
C PHE A 79 3.36 14.61 -5.21
N ALA A 80 3.37 15.93 -5.43
CA ALA A 80 4.49 16.82 -5.11
C ALA A 80 4.42 17.48 -3.71
N ALA A 81 3.48 17.05 -2.86
CA ALA A 81 3.25 17.60 -1.52
C ALA A 81 4.19 17.01 -0.45
#